data_AF-A0A8S9GTN5-F1
#
_entry.id   AF-A0A8S9GTN5-F1
#
_cell.length_a   1.000
_cell.length_b   1.000
_cell.length_c   1.000
_cell.angle_alpha   90.00
_cell.angle_beta   90.00
_cell.angle_gamma   90.00
#
_symmetry.space_group_name_H-M   'P 1'
#
loop_
_entity.id
_entity.type
_entity.pdbx_description
1 polymer ?
#
loop_
_entity_poly.entity_id
_entity_poly.type
_entity_poly.pdbx_seq_one_letter_code
_entity_poly.pdbx_strand_id
1 'polypeptide(L)'
;MEYLRVLCSFCIHVIEDEKQESHFHISVSCIAQSLKSHIINRSNDEIAICFFNTREKKNLQDLNGVYVFNVPQRECIDRPTARLIKDFDLIEESFIEDIGSQNGIVSDSRENSLYSALWVAQALLRKGSSKTADKRIFLFTNEDDPFGSMRISVKEDMTRTTLQRAKDAQDLGISIELLPLSHPDKQFDISLFYKELIGLNADELTEFMPSVGQKLEDMKDQLKKRVLAKRIAKRITFMICDGVSIELNGYALLRPATPGTITWLESTTNLPIKVERSYVCADTGAIMQEPIQRIQPYINRDVMFTAAELSELKKISTGHLRLLGFKPLSCLKDYHNMKPSTFLYPSDKEVIGSTRAFIALHRSMIQLGRFAVAFYGGTTPPRLVALVAQNLLKYISLNANRMKSRVMVVRWSHQG
;
A
#
# COMPACT_ATOMS: atom_id res chain seq x y z
N MET A 1 -0.87 -0.53 -13.04
CA MET A 1 0.26 -0.45 -12.09
C MET A 1 0.22 -1.71 -11.28
N GLU A 2 1.07 -2.65 -11.67
CA GLU A 2 1.29 -3.94 -11.02
C GLU A 2 2.12 -3.68 -9.75
N TYR A 3 1.77 -4.32 -8.64
CA TYR A 3 2.56 -4.25 -7.41
C TYR A 3 3.09 -5.66 -7.14
N LEU A 4 4.40 -5.81 -7.10
CA LEU A 4 5.04 -7.11 -6.90
C LEU A 4 5.56 -7.20 -5.46
N ARG A 5 5.20 -8.26 -4.73
CA ARG A 5 5.51 -8.42 -3.31
C ARG A 5 6.09 -9.79 -3.03
N VAL A 6 7.14 -9.83 -2.23
CA VAL A 6 7.61 -11.06 -1.59
C VAL A 6 7.25 -10.94 -0.11
N LEU A 7 6.44 -11.88 0.37
CA LEU A 7 6.21 -12.11 1.80
C LEU A 7 7.23 -13.16 2.23
N CYS A 8 8.26 -12.76 2.97
CA CYS A 8 9.24 -13.69 3.54
C CYS A 8 8.83 -13.97 4.99
N SER A 9 8.34 -15.18 5.27
CA SER A 9 7.96 -15.61 6.62
C SER A 9 9.09 -16.42 7.23
N PHE A 10 9.52 -16.10 8.45
CA PHE A 10 10.47 -16.93 9.19
C PHE A 10 9.80 -18.15 9.83
N CYS A 11 10.62 -19.16 10.09
CA CYS A 11 10.32 -20.30 10.95
C CYS A 11 10.75 -19.98 12.39
N ILE A 12 9.77 -19.70 13.26
CA ILE A 12 9.99 -19.53 14.69
C ILE A 12 10.32 -20.88 15.31
N HIS A 13 11.30 -20.93 16.22
CA HIS A 13 11.46 -22.05 17.15
C HIS A 13 10.08 -22.41 17.72
N VAL A 14 9.56 -23.58 17.37
CA VAL A 14 8.33 -24.11 17.97
C VAL A 14 8.66 -24.45 19.41
N ILE A 15 8.60 -23.45 20.30
CA ILE A 15 8.56 -23.68 21.72
C ILE A 15 7.09 -23.85 22.03
N GLU A 16 6.70 -25.09 22.32
CA GLU A 16 5.39 -25.44 22.84
C GLU A 16 5.26 -24.87 24.26
N ASP A 17 4.74 -23.65 24.37
CA ASP A 17 4.13 -23.18 25.61
C ASP A 17 2.61 -23.24 25.44
N GLU A 18 1.97 -24.16 26.16
CA GLU A 18 0.57 -24.63 25.98
C GLU A 18 -0.54 -23.56 26.15
N LYS A 19 -0.19 -22.26 26.24
CA LYS A 19 -1.16 -21.18 26.47
C LYS A 19 -1.13 -20.03 25.45
N GLN A 20 -0.21 -20.02 24.49
CA GLN A 20 -0.10 -18.89 23.54
C GLN A 20 0.07 -19.38 22.09
N GLU A 21 -0.66 -18.75 21.16
CA GLU A 21 -0.50 -19.02 19.72
C GLU A 21 0.96 -18.83 19.31
N SER A 22 1.53 -19.78 18.58
CA SER A 22 2.91 -19.66 18.11
C SER A 22 3.06 -18.44 17.18
N HIS A 23 4.19 -17.74 17.23
CA HIS A 23 4.46 -16.64 16.31
C HIS A 23 4.40 -17.09 14.84
N PHE A 24 4.69 -18.38 14.58
CA PHE A 24 4.59 -18.97 13.25
C PHE A 24 3.13 -19.02 12.81
N HIS A 25 2.24 -19.51 13.66
CA HIS A 25 0.79 -19.48 13.44
C HIS A 25 0.28 -18.07 13.18
N ILE A 26 0.70 -17.10 13.99
CA ILE A 26 0.34 -15.68 13.82
C ILE A 26 0.76 -15.17 12.43
N SER A 27 1.97 -15.51 11.97
CA SER A 27 2.50 -15.09 10.67
C SER A 27 1.74 -15.73 9.51
N VAL A 28 1.51 -17.05 9.58
CA VAL A 28 0.74 -17.81 8.57
C VAL A 28 -0.69 -17.27 8.49
N SER A 29 -1.39 -17.14 9.61
CA SER A 29 -2.75 -16.59 9.68
C SER A 29 -2.83 -15.18 9.07
N CYS A 30 -1.83 -14.33 9.36
CA CYS A 30 -1.75 -12.98 8.81
C CYS A 30 -1.54 -12.98 7.28
N ILE A 31 -0.64 -13.84 6.78
CA ILE A 31 -0.37 -13.99 5.35
C ILE A 31 -1.60 -14.55 4.63
N ALA A 32 -2.24 -15.61 5.15
CA ALA A 32 -3.43 -16.22 4.57
C ALA A 32 -4.58 -15.21 4.42
N GLN A 33 -4.83 -14.40 5.45
CA GLN A 33 -5.82 -13.34 5.39
C GLN A 33 -5.45 -12.23 4.41
N SER A 34 -4.15 -11.91 4.30
CA SER A 34 -3.64 -10.96 3.32
C SER A 34 -3.88 -11.46 1.88
N LEU A 35 -3.59 -12.73 1.58
CA LEU A 35 -3.86 -13.34 0.28
C LEU A 35 -5.34 -13.25 -0.10
N LYS A 36 -6.24 -13.59 0.83
CA LYS A 36 -7.70 -13.46 0.65
C LYS A 36 -8.10 -12.01 0.34
N SER A 37 -7.52 -11.05 1.08
CA SER A 37 -7.77 -9.61 0.87
C SER A 37 -7.21 -9.07 -0.45
N HIS A 38 -6.11 -9.65 -0.93
CA HIS A 38 -5.47 -9.30 -2.21
C HIS A 38 -6.34 -9.71 -3.39
N ILE A 39 -6.96 -10.89 -3.38
CA ILE A 39 -7.89 -11.29 -4.45
C ILE A 39 -9.05 -10.29 -4.59
N ILE A 40 -9.60 -9.82 -3.47
CA ILE A 40 -10.74 -8.89 -3.46
C ILE A 40 -10.33 -7.48 -3.91
N ASN A 41 -9.22 -6.96 -3.38
CA ASN A 41 -8.89 -5.54 -3.50
C ASN A 41 -7.79 -5.22 -4.52
N ARG A 42 -6.96 -6.21 -4.90
CA ARG A 42 -5.72 -6.05 -5.69
C ARG A 42 -5.37 -7.29 -6.52
N SER A 43 -6.22 -7.63 -7.50
CA SER A 43 -6.07 -8.81 -8.36
C SER A 43 -4.89 -8.79 -9.34
N ASN A 44 -4.14 -7.69 -9.43
CA ASN A 44 -2.94 -7.58 -10.28
C ASN A 44 -1.64 -7.62 -9.47
N ASP A 45 -1.72 -7.78 -8.16
CA ASP A 45 -0.53 -7.89 -7.32
C ASP A 45 0.04 -9.31 -7.45
N GLU A 46 1.34 -9.40 -7.66
CA GLU A 46 2.08 -10.66 -7.78
C GLU A 46 2.73 -10.95 -6.41
N ILE A 47 2.65 -12.21 -5.95
CA ILE A 47 3.07 -12.58 -4.59
C ILE A 47 3.95 -13.82 -4.58
N ALA A 48 5.09 -13.77 -3.89
CA ALA A 48 5.86 -14.95 -3.51
C ALA A 48 5.94 -15.10 -1.99
N ILE A 49 5.94 -16.34 -1.52
CA ILE A 49 6.08 -16.73 -0.13
C ILE A 49 7.38 -17.52 0.01
N CYS A 50 8.28 -17.01 0.83
CA CYS A 50 9.57 -17.63 1.11
C CYS A 50 9.69 -17.91 2.61
N PHE A 51 10.15 -19.11 2.94
CA PHE A 51 10.60 -19.48 4.27
C PHE A 51 12.12 -19.50 4.33
N PHE A 52 12.68 -19.07 5.45
CA PHE A 52 14.11 -19.16 5.69
C PHE A 52 14.41 -19.79 7.04
N ASN A 53 15.63 -20.30 7.20
CA ASN A 53 16.03 -21.23 8.25
C ASN A 53 15.31 -22.59 8.17
N THR A 54 15.04 -23.06 6.96
CA THR A 54 14.34 -24.32 6.70
C THR A 54 15.30 -25.49 6.51
N ARG A 55 14.87 -26.69 6.94
CA ARG A 55 15.65 -27.92 6.73
C ARG A 55 15.76 -28.24 5.25
N GLU A 56 14.62 -28.25 4.56
CA GLU A 56 14.57 -28.42 3.12
C GLU A 56 14.87 -27.12 2.38
N LYS A 57 15.53 -27.23 1.23
CA LYS A 57 15.78 -26.12 0.31
C LYS A 57 14.94 -26.25 -0.96
N LYS A 58 14.37 -25.14 -1.40
CA LYS A 58 13.65 -25.04 -2.68
C LYS A 58 13.78 -23.63 -3.22
N ASN A 59 14.84 -23.36 -3.97
CA ASN A 59 15.05 -22.06 -4.62
C ASN A 59 15.95 -22.24 -5.87
N LEU A 60 15.90 -21.27 -6.78
CA LEU A 60 16.62 -21.35 -8.06
C LEU A 60 18.15 -21.28 -7.89
N GLN A 61 18.62 -20.64 -6.83
CA GLN A 61 20.04 -20.44 -6.53
C GLN A 61 20.67 -21.61 -5.77
N ASP A 62 19.88 -22.63 -5.43
CA ASP A 62 20.29 -23.79 -4.64
C ASP A 62 20.92 -23.44 -3.27
N LEU A 63 20.49 -22.33 -2.68
CA LEU A 63 20.98 -21.87 -1.37
C LEU A 63 20.33 -22.66 -0.23
N ASN A 64 21.14 -23.01 0.78
CA ASN A 64 20.67 -23.70 1.98
C ASN A 64 19.80 -22.80 2.86
N GLY A 65 18.89 -23.41 3.62
CA GLY A 65 18.07 -22.70 4.59
C GLY A 65 17.03 -21.77 3.97
N VAL A 66 16.65 -21.94 2.68
CA VAL A 66 15.60 -21.15 2.02
C VAL A 66 14.67 -22.03 1.19
N TYR A 67 13.37 -21.94 1.47
CA TYR A 67 12.31 -22.66 0.77
C TYR A 67 11.29 -21.68 0.18
N VAL A 68 11.17 -21.66 -1.15
CA VAL A 68 10.17 -20.87 -1.89
C VAL A 68 8.92 -21.72 -2.07
N PHE A 69 7.82 -21.30 -1.46
CA PHE A 69 6.59 -22.09 -1.37
C PHE A 69 5.85 -22.16 -2.70
N ASN A 70 5.43 -21.00 -3.22
CA ASN A 70 4.44 -20.88 -4.29
C ASN A 70 4.98 -20.52 -5.67
N VAL A 71 6.31 -20.36 -5.82
CA VAL A 71 6.93 -20.06 -7.10
C VAL A 71 7.72 -21.28 -7.56
N PRO A 72 7.31 -21.96 -8.65
CA PRO A 72 8.09 -23.04 -9.23
C PRO A 72 9.48 -22.55 -9.65
N GLN A 73 10.52 -23.39 -9.51
CA GLN A 73 11.93 -22.99 -9.62
C GLN A 73 12.28 -22.21 -10.90
N ARG A 74 11.56 -22.43 -12.01
CA ARG A 74 11.82 -21.77 -13.29
C ARG A 74 10.78 -20.74 -13.70
N GLU A 75 9.75 -20.55 -12.90
CA GLU A 75 8.68 -19.60 -13.19
C GLU A 75 8.99 -18.22 -12.61
N CYS A 76 8.09 -17.27 -12.89
CA CYS A 76 8.11 -15.93 -12.33
C CYS A 76 7.10 -15.86 -11.19
N ILE A 77 7.17 -14.80 -10.39
CA ILE A 77 6.12 -14.54 -9.40
C ILE A 77 4.81 -14.29 -10.16
N ASP A 78 3.71 -14.86 -9.66
CA ASP A 78 2.37 -14.72 -10.23
C ASP A 78 1.37 -14.23 -9.18
N ARG A 79 0.15 -13.94 -9.64
CA ARG A 79 -0.98 -13.48 -8.84
C ARG A 79 -1.46 -14.58 -7.89
N PRO A 80 -1.98 -14.22 -6.71
CA PRO A 80 -2.53 -15.20 -5.79
C PRO A 80 -3.75 -15.90 -6.41
N THR A 81 -3.75 -17.24 -6.35
CA THR A 81 -4.85 -18.09 -6.85
C THR A 81 -5.63 -18.71 -5.69
N ALA A 82 -6.86 -19.15 -5.96
CA ALA A 82 -7.64 -19.90 -4.98
C ALA A 82 -6.94 -21.20 -4.53
N ARG A 83 -6.19 -21.84 -5.44
CA ARG A 83 -5.37 -23.02 -5.12
C ARG A 83 -4.27 -22.67 -4.14
N LEU A 84 -3.50 -21.60 -4.41
CA LEU A 84 -2.48 -21.12 -3.49
C LEU A 84 -3.03 -20.87 -2.08
N ILE A 85 -4.19 -20.22 -1.96
CA ILE A 85 -4.80 -19.95 -0.65
C ILE A 85 -5.18 -21.24 0.05
N LYS A 86 -5.78 -22.19 -0.67
CA LYS A 86 -6.16 -23.49 -0.11
C LYS A 86 -4.93 -24.27 0.39
N ASP A 87 -3.87 -24.30 -0.40
CA ASP A 87 -2.64 -25.01 -0.07
C ASP A 87 -1.91 -24.31 1.10
N PHE A 88 -1.92 -22.98 1.12
CA PHE A 88 -1.30 -22.20 2.19
C PHE A 88 -2.10 -22.24 3.51
N ASP A 89 -3.42 -22.40 3.48
CA ASP A 89 -4.22 -22.60 4.70
C ASP A 89 -3.83 -23.92 5.42
N LEU A 90 -3.19 -24.88 4.73
CA LEU A 90 -2.68 -26.15 5.27
C LEU A 90 -1.16 -26.14 5.51
N ILE A 91 -0.51 -24.97 5.43
CA ILE A 91 0.95 -24.90 5.50
C ILE A 91 1.48 -25.29 6.87
N GLU A 92 0.75 -25.04 7.97
CA GLU A 92 1.26 -25.38 9.31
C GLU A 92 1.44 -26.89 9.50
N GLU A 93 0.51 -27.69 9.00
CA GLU A 93 0.56 -29.15 9.04
C GLU A 93 1.70 -29.68 8.14
N SER A 94 1.73 -29.24 6.89
CA SER A 94 2.75 -29.68 5.92
C SER A 94 4.14 -29.12 6.19
N PHE A 95 4.27 -27.98 6.87
CA PHE A 95 5.57 -27.36 7.13
C PHE A 95 6.43 -28.25 8.03
N ILE A 96 5.86 -28.87 9.07
CA ILE A 96 6.63 -29.71 10.00
C ILE A 96 7.17 -30.96 9.29
N GLU A 97 6.32 -31.61 8.49
CA GLU A 97 6.64 -32.84 7.77
C GLU A 97 7.58 -32.56 6.58
N ASP A 98 7.19 -31.65 5.69
CA ASP A 98 7.79 -31.50 4.35
C ASP A 98 8.89 -30.44 4.27
N ILE A 99 8.91 -29.44 5.14
CA ILE A 99 9.85 -28.30 5.05
C ILE A 99 10.84 -28.32 6.21
N GLY A 100 10.34 -28.41 7.44
CA GLY A 100 11.07 -28.42 8.69
C GLY A 100 11.82 -27.13 9.01
N SER A 101 12.06 -26.90 10.30
CA SER A 101 13.02 -25.91 10.78
C SER A 101 14.42 -26.51 10.85
N GLN A 102 15.45 -25.72 10.58
CA GLN A 102 16.79 -26.03 11.09
C GLN A 102 16.84 -25.66 12.57
N ASN A 103 17.27 -26.60 13.42
CA ASN A 103 17.41 -26.38 14.86
C ASN A 103 18.69 -25.61 15.15
N GLY A 104 18.53 -24.30 15.36
CA GLY A 104 19.60 -23.42 15.78
C GLY A 104 20.61 -23.15 14.68
N ILE A 105 21.13 -21.94 14.66
CA ILE A 105 22.37 -21.64 13.96
C ILE A 105 23.42 -22.56 14.57
N VAL A 106 23.81 -23.62 13.88
CA VAL A 106 24.93 -24.45 14.32
C VAL A 106 26.10 -23.51 14.47
N SER A 107 26.63 -23.37 15.67
CA SER A 107 27.54 -22.28 16.09
C SER A 107 28.88 -22.25 15.34
N ASP A 108 29.13 -23.24 14.48
CA ASP A 108 30.28 -23.38 13.58
C ASP A 108 29.90 -23.42 12.08
N SER A 109 28.61 -23.36 11.74
CA SER A 109 28.17 -23.26 10.34
C SER A 109 28.30 -21.81 9.86
N ARG A 110 28.93 -21.62 8.70
CA ARG A 110 28.96 -20.32 8.00
C ARG A 110 27.67 -20.07 7.20
N GLU A 111 26.59 -20.78 7.53
CA GLU A 111 25.34 -20.71 6.79
C GLU A 111 24.56 -19.47 7.21
N ASN A 112 24.45 -18.51 6.30
CA ASN A 112 23.68 -17.29 6.49
C ASN A 112 22.31 -17.41 5.81
N SER A 113 21.33 -17.97 6.52
CA SER A 113 19.97 -18.15 5.98
C SER A 113 19.29 -16.81 5.67
N LEU A 114 19.53 -15.77 6.46
CA LEU A 114 18.96 -14.43 6.23
C LEU A 114 19.54 -13.76 4.97
N TYR A 115 20.86 -13.80 4.78
CA TYR A 115 21.50 -13.36 3.54
C TYR A 115 20.97 -14.12 2.33
N SER A 116 20.86 -15.45 2.47
CA SER A 116 20.35 -16.32 1.41
C SER A 116 18.90 -15.98 1.06
N ALA A 117 18.06 -15.73 2.06
CA ALA A 117 16.68 -15.32 1.87
C ALA A 117 16.56 -13.98 1.14
N LEU A 118 17.36 -12.99 1.51
CA LEU A 118 17.42 -11.69 0.82
C LEU A 118 17.86 -11.85 -0.63
N TRP A 119 18.85 -12.71 -0.89
CA TRP A 119 19.31 -12.98 -2.25
C TRP A 119 18.25 -13.68 -3.11
N VAL A 120 17.58 -14.69 -2.55
CA VAL A 120 16.46 -15.38 -3.22
C VAL A 120 15.32 -14.40 -3.51
N ALA A 121 14.88 -13.63 -2.52
CA ALA A 121 13.82 -12.64 -2.68
C ALA A 121 14.19 -11.55 -3.71
N GLN A 122 15.43 -11.05 -3.68
CA GLN A 122 15.94 -10.08 -4.66
C GLN A 122 15.86 -10.64 -6.08
N ALA A 123 16.25 -11.90 -6.30
CA ALA A 123 16.19 -12.51 -7.62
C ALA A 123 14.75 -12.74 -8.11
N LEU A 124 13.86 -13.20 -7.22
CA LEU A 124 12.44 -13.38 -7.52
C LEU A 124 11.80 -12.04 -7.93
N LEU A 125 12.10 -10.95 -7.21
CA LEU A 125 11.61 -9.60 -7.53
C LEU A 125 12.18 -9.00 -8.81
N ARG A 126 13.31 -9.50 -9.29
CA ARG A 126 13.91 -9.08 -10.56
C ARG A 126 13.35 -9.85 -11.75
N LYS A 127 13.00 -11.12 -11.56
CA LYS A 127 12.59 -12.02 -12.62
C LYS A 127 11.09 -11.87 -12.90
N GLY A 128 10.74 -11.48 -14.12
CA GLY A 128 9.34 -11.36 -14.57
C GLY A 128 8.63 -10.07 -14.16
N SER A 129 9.17 -9.31 -13.21
CA SER A 129 8.57 -8.04 -12.78
C SER A 129 8.66 -6.93 -13.82
N SER A 130 7.54 -6.24 -14.05
CA SER A 130 7.53 -4.97 -14.79
C SER A 130 8.51 -3.96 -14.19
N LYS A 131 9.25 -3.24 -15.04
CA LYS A 131 10.20 -2.19 -14.59
C LYS A 131 9.53 -1.07 -13.77
N THR A 132 8.21 -0.95 -13.87
CA THR A 132 7.41 0.08 -13.18
C THR A 132 6.73 -0.42 -11.92
N ALA A 133 6.91 -1.70 -11.58
CA ALA A 133 6.33 -2.29 -10.38
C ALA A 133 7.05 -1.79 -9.12
N ASP A 134 6.25 -1.53 -8.08
CA ASP A 134 6.75 -1.30 -6.73
C ASP A 134 7.12 -2.66 -6.12
N LYS A 135 8.38 -2.82 -5.69
CA LYS A 135 8.96 -4.11 -5.28
C LYS A 135 9.25 -4.09 -3.79
N ARG A 136 8.67 -5.02 -3.06
CA ARG A 136 8.77 -5.04 -1.60
C ARG A 136 9.05 -6.42 -1.03
N ILE A 137 9.87 -6.47 0.01
CA ILE A 137 10.11 -7.65 0.85
C ILE A 137 9.51 -7.36 2.23
N PHE A 138 8.52 -8.14 2.65
CA PHE A 138 8.03 -8.10 4.04
C PHE A 138 8.72 -9.21 4.82
N LEU A 139 9.42 -8.86 5.90
CA LEU A 139 10.20 -9.78 6.72
C LEU A 139 9.53 -9.98 8.08
N PHE A 140 8.99 -11.17 8.33
CA PHE A 140 8.44 -11.55 9.63
C PHE A 140 9.51 -12.25 10.47
N THR A 141 9.75 -11.81 11.70
CA THR A 141 10.75 -12.43 12.59
C THR A 141 10.52 -12.06 14.05
N ASN A 142 10.83 -12.99 14.96
CA ASN A 142 10.87 -12.78 16.41
C ASN A 142 12.29 -12.70 16.98
N GLU A 143 13.31 -12.84 16.13
CA GLU A 143 14.73 -12.75 16.50
C GLU A 143 15.26 -11.35 16.20
N ASP A 144 15.69 -10.63 17.24
CA ASP A 144 16.15 -9.24 17.19
C ASP A 144 17.66 -9.10 16.93
N ASP A 145 18.46 -10.11 17.29
CA ASP A 145 19.90 -10.21 16.94
C ASP A 145 20.21 -11.55 16.26
N PRO A 146 19.97 -11.69 14.93
CA PRO A 146 20.15 -12.94 14.19
C PRO A 146 21.53 -13.57 14.28
N PHE A 147 22.55 -12.80 14.65
CA PHE A 147 23.95 -13.25 14.73
C PHE A 147 24.50 -13.19 16.15
N GLY A 148 23.67 -12.90 17.16
CA GLY A 148 24.08 -12.63 18.54
C GLY A 148 24.78 -13.78 19.26
N SER A 149 24.44 -15.02 18.91
CA SER A 149 25.01 -16.24 19.49
C SER A 149 26.31 -16.69 18.83
N MET A 150 26.78 -16.01 17.78
CA MET A 150 27.98 -16.40 17.03
C MET A 150 29.27 -15.83 17.63
N ARG A 151 30.41 -16.43 17.27
CA ARG A 151 31.74 -15.86 17.58
C ARG A 151 31.87 -14.48 16.94
N ILE A 152 32.52 -13.55 17.64
CA ILE A 152 32.63 -12.12 17.27
C ILE A 152 33.06 -11.94 15.81
N SER A 153 34.12 -12.61 15.36
CA SER A 153 34.64 -12.48 14.00
C SER A 153 33.65 -12.97 12.92
N VAL A 154 32.90 -14.03 13.22
CA VAL A 154 31.87 -14.57 12.31
C VAL A 154 30.64 -13.67 12.30
N LYS A 155 30.22 -13.17 13.48
CA LYS A 155 29.13 -12.20 13.62
C LYS A 155 29.40 -10.94 12.80
N GLU A 156 30.59 -10.36 12.90
CA GLU A 156 30.96 -9.15 12.15
C GLU A 156 30.91 -9.37 10.64
N ASP A 157 31.45 -10.49 10.15
CA ASP A 157 31.45 -10.80 8.71
C ASP A 157 30.04 -11.08 8.18
N MET A 158 29.24 -11.86 8.91
CA MET A 158 27.86 -12.17 8.55
C MET A 158 26.96 -10.94 8.61
N THR A 159 27.14 -10.08 9.61
CA THR A 159 26.43 -8.79 9.71
C THR A 159 26.76 -7.92 8.50
N ARG A 160 28.05 -7.69 8.23
CA ARG A 160 28.52 -6.87 7.11
C ARG A 160 28.01 -7.36 5.77
N THR A 161 28.11 -8.66 5.50
CA THR A 161 27.68 -9.25 4.22
C THR A 161 26.16 -9.20 4.05
N THR A 162 25.38 -9.39 5.12
CA THR A 162 23.91 -9.29 5.10
C THR A 162 23.44 -7.86 4.87
N LEU A 163 24.04 -6.90 5.57
CA LEU A 163 23.73 -5.47 5.40
C LEU A 163 24.09 -4.99 3.99
N GLN A 164 25.25 -5.40 3.46
CA GLN A 164 25.61 -5.09 2.08
C GLN A 164 24.57 -5.64 1.09
N ARG A 165 24.11 -6.89 1.30
CA ARG A 165 23.06 -7.49 0.46
C ARG A 165 21.73 -6.75 0.53
N ALA A 166 21.34 -6.29 1.72
CA ALA A 166 20.14 -5.48 1.89
C ALA A 166 20.26 -4.12 1.16
N LYS A 167 21.41 -3.47 1.27
CA LYS A 167 21.73 -2.24 0.54
C LYS A 167 21.69 -2.46 -0.97
N ASP A 168 22.29 -3.52 -1.48
CA ASP A 168 22.24 -3.88 -2.91
C ASP A 168 20.80 -4.09 -3.39
N ALA A 169 19.91 -4.62 -2.54
CA ALA A 169 18.48 -4.76 -2.88
C ALA A 169 17.78 -3.39 -2.91
N GLN A 170 18.06 -2.52 -1.93
CA GLN A 170 17.51 -1.16 -1.86
C GLN A 170 17.98 -0.29 -3.05
N ASP A 171 19.25 -0.40 -3.46
CA ASP A 171 19.80 0.30 -4.64
C ASP A 171 19.12 -0.14 -5.94
N LEU A 172 18.56 -1.36 -5.98
CA LEU A 172 17.70 -1.84 -7.08
C LEU A 172 16.23 -1.42 -6.95
N GLY A 173 15.89 -0.56 -5.99
CA GLY A 173 14.54 -0.07 -5.74
C GLY A 173 13.63 -1.06 -5.01
N ILE A 174 14.20 -2.04 -4.30
CA ILE A 174 13.43 -2.99 -3.49
C ILE A 174 13.35 -2.47 -2.05
N SER A 175 12.15 -2.18 -1.55
CA SER A 175 11.96 -1.79 -0.16
C SER A 175 11.87 -3.03 0.75
N ILE A 176 12.58 -3.01 1.88
CA ILE A 176 12.51 -4.07 2.89
C ILE A 176 11.71 -3.53 4.09
N GLU A 177 10.63 -4.22 4.45
CA GLU A 177 9.73 -3.84 5.55
C GLU A 177 9.72 -4.92 6.63
N LEU A 178 10.15 -4.58 7.85
CA LEU A 178 10.22 -5.51 8.98
C LEU A 178 8.89 -5.61 9.73
N LEU A 179 8.39 -6.82 9.98
CA LEU A 179 7.23 -7.11 10.82
C LEU A 179 7.70 -7.90 12.06
N PRO A 180 8.09 -7.19 13.13
CA PRO A 180 8.62 -7.84 14.33
C PRO A 180 7.52 -8.56 15.11
N LEU A 181 7.82 -9.77 15.55
CA LEU A 181 6.99 -10.63 16.40
C LEU A 181 7.54 -10.56 17.83
N SER A 182 6.93 -9.76 18.71
CA SER A 182 7.42 -9.60 20.09
C SER A 182 6.75 -10.57 21.05
N HIS A 183 7.54 -11.09 22.00
CA HIS A 183 7.00 -11.81 23.16
C HIS A 183 6.35 -10.80 24.14
N PRO A 184 5.33 -11.19 24.93
CA PRO A 184 4.81 -10.35 26.01
C PRO A 184 5.91 -9.86 26.98
N ASP A 185 6.86 -10.74 27.27
CA ASP A 185 7.90 -10.51 28.29
C ASP A 185 9.22 -9.93 27.75
N LYS A 186 9.43 -9.95 26.42
CA LYS A 186 10.63 -9.40 25.77
C LYS A 186 10.22 -8.50 24.61
N GLN A 187 10.57 -7.21 24.71
CA GLN A 187 10.43 -6.27 23.60
C GLN A 187 11.47 -6.56 22.52
N PHE A 188 11.05 -6.55 21.26
CA PHE A 188 11.93 -6.72 20.10
C PHE A 188 12.79 -5.46 19.89
N ASP A 189 14.11 -5.59 20.03
CA ASP A 189 15.02 -4.44 19.84
C ASP A 189 15.53 -4.33 18.39
N ILE A 190 14.91 -3.43 17.64
CA ILE A 190 15.25 -3.14 16.24
C ILE A 190 16.67 -2.56 16.10
N SER A 191 17.17 -1.90 17.15
CA SER A 191 18.44 -1.17 17.12
C SER A 191 19.65 -2.10 17.02
N LEU A 192 19.50 -3.38 17.40
CA LEU A 192 20.59 -4.35 17.42
C LEU A 192 21.10 -4.70 16.02
N PHE A 193 20.19 -4.82 15.05
CA PHE A 193 20.54 -5.27 13.70
C PHE A 193 19.66 -4.64 12.61
N TYR A 194 18.34 -4.69 12.79
CA TYR A 194 17.42 -4.38 11.71
C TYR A 194 17.35 -2.89 11.36
N LYS A 195 17.63 -1.97 12.29
CA LYS A 195 17.69 -0.53 12.01
C LYS A 195 18.51 -0.23 10.77
N GLU A 196 19.69 -0.83 10.68
CA GLU A 196 20.63 -0.63 9.58
C GLU A 196 20.18 -1.41 8.34
N LEU A 197 19.63 -2.63 8.51
CA LEU A 197 19.11 -3.47 7.42
C LEU A 197 17.98 -2.78 6.62
N ILE A 198 17.03 -2.14 7.31
CA ILE A 198 15.90 -1.46 6.65
C ILE A 198 16.16 0.03 6.37
N GLY A 199 17.34 0.54 6.75
CA GLY A 199 17.75 1.91 6.44
C GLY A 199 16.98 2.99 7.20
N LEU A 200 16.54 2.72 8.44
CA LEU A 200 15.81 3.71 9.24
C LEU A 200 16.74 4.81 9.77
N ASN A 201 16.35 6.06 9.55
CA ASN A 201 17.00 7.21 10.19
C ASN A 201 16.56 7.36 11.66
N ALA A 202 17.29 8.15 12.46
CA ALA A 202 17.01 8.33 13.89
C ALA A 202 15.59 8.84 14.17
N ASP A 203 15.07 9.74 13.33
CA ASP A 203 13.70 10.27 13.45
C ASP A 203 12.64 9.19 13.11
N GLU A 204 12.90 8.36 12.10
CA GLU A 204 11.99 7.30 11.64
C GLU A 204 11.94 6.11 12.62
N LEU A 205 13.05 5.84 13.32
CA LEU A 205 13.13 4.84 14.38
C LEU A 205 12.09 5.10 15.47
N THR A 206 11.97 6.36 15.92
CA THR A 206 11.01 6.75 16.96
C THR A 206 9.55 6.66 16.53
N GLU A 207 9.26 6.70 15.22
CA GLU A 207 7.91 6.47 14.68
C GLU A 207 7.57 4.98 14.51
N PHE A 208 8.59 4.12 14.38
CA PHE A 208 8.43 2.68 14.17
C PHE A 208 8.16 1.92 15.48
N MET A 209 8.81 2.32 16.58
CA MET A 209 8.72 1.65 17.90
C MET A 209 7.30 1.52 18.51
N PRO A 210 6.39 2.51 18.39
CA PRO A 210 5.03 2.39 18.93
C PRO A 210 4.13 1.43 18.15
N SER A 211 4.60 0.89 17.01
CA SER A 211 3.83 0.00 16.15
C SER A 211 4.05 -1.48 16.44
N VAL A 212 4.96 -1.86 17.33
CA VAL A 212 5.23 -3.27 17.69
C VAL A 212 4.13 -3.77 18.63
N GLY A 213 2.93 -3.98 18.09
CA GLY A 213 1.81 -4.55 18.83
C GLY A 213 2.05 -6.03 19.16
N GLN A 214 1.66 -6.45 20.36
CA GLN A 214 1.80 -7.82 20.86
C GLN A 214 0.64 -8.74 20.42
N LYS A 215 -0.41 -8.22 19.78
CA LYS A 215 -1.62 -9.00 19.41
C LYS A 215 -1.70 -9.30 17.92
N LEU A 216 -2.27 -10.46 17.57
CA LEU A 216 -2.56 -10.90 16.19
C LEU A 216 -3.36 -9.84 15.40
N GLU A 217 -4.34 -9.19 16.04
CA GLU A 217 -5.13 -8.11 15.45
C GLU A 217 -4.27 -6.90 15.07
N ASP A 218 -3.33 -6.53 15.93
CA ASP A 218 -2.39 -5.43 15.68
C ASP A 218 -1.45 -5.77 14.52
N MET A 219 -1.02 -7.01 14.41
CA MET A 219 -0.16 -7.48 13.31
C MET A 219 -0.89 -7.53 11.98
N LYS A 220 -2.15 -7.98 11.96
CA LYS A 220 -3.01 -7.93 10.77
C LYS A 220 -3.18 -6.50 10.29
N ASP A 221 -3.38 -5.57 11.21
CA ASP A 221 -3.50 -4.15 10.88
C ASP A 221 -2.18 -3.51 10.45
N GLN A 222 -1.07 -3.88 11.06
CA GLN A 222 0.26 -3.45 10.62
C GLN A 222 0.57 -3.94 9.21
N LEU A 223 0.36 -5.24 8.94
CA LEU A 223 0.56 -5.80 7.61
C LEU A 223 -0.34 -5.06 6.62
N LYS A 224 -1.64 -4.91 6.88
CA LYS A 224 -2.54 -4.14 6.01
C LYS A 224 -2.07 -2.71 5.75
N LYS A 225 -1.64 -1.97 6.78
CA LYS A 225 -1.15 -0.59 6.64
C LYS A 225 0.09 -0.48 5.75
N ARG A 226 0.98 -1.47 5.85
CA ARG A 226 2.29 -1.54 5.18
C ARG A 226 2.20 -2.07 3.75
N VAL A 227 1.41 -3.13 3.58
CA VAL A 227 0.95 -3.69 2.30
C VAL A 227 0.25 -2.61 1.48
N LEU A 228 -0.58 -1.74 2.04
CA LEU A 228 -1.30 -0.75 1.21
C LEU A 228 -0.44 0.47 0.87
N ALA A 229 0.16 0.45 -0.32
CA ALA A 229 0.80 1.62 -0.90
C ALA A 229 -0.18 2.81 -1.00
N LYS A 230 0.27 3.99 -0.53
CA LYS A 230 -0.49 5.24 -0.65
C LYS A 230 -0.67 5.58 -2.13
N ARG A 231 -1.91 5.50 -2.64
CA ARG A 231 -2.23 5.87 -4.02
C ARG A 231 -2.81 7.27 -4.08
N ILE A 232 -2.12 8.16 -4.80
CA ILE A 232 -2.64 9.49 -5.14
C ILE A 232 -3.83 9.28 -6.09
N ALA A 233 -5.02 9.68 -5.64
CA ALA A 233 -6.23 9.62 -6.45
C ALA A 233 -6.30 10.80 -7.42
N LYS A 234 -5.82 11.98 -7.01
CA LYS A 234 -5.79 13.19 -7.83
C LYS A 234 -4.74 14.18 -7.32
N ARG A 235 -4.08 14.90 -8.23
CA ARG A 235 -3.29 16.11 -7.89
C ARG A 235 -4.16 17.35 -8.02
N ILE A 236 -4.04 18.26 -7.06
CA ILE A 236 -4.91 19.43 -6.93
C ILE A 236 -4.05 20.65 -6.64
N THR A 237 -4.09 21.63 -7.53
CA THR A 237 -3.59 22.97 -7.25
C THR A 237 -4.62 23.73 -6.40
N PHE A 238 -4.21 24.12 -5.19
CA PHE A 238 -5.03 24.85 -4.24
C PHE A 238 -4.61 26.33 -4.19
N MET A 239 -5.46 27.19 -4.73
CA MET A 239 -5.32 28.64 -4.76
C MET A 239 -5.86 29.24 -3.46
N ILE A 240 -4.97 29.80 -2.65
CA ILE A 240 -5.30 30.42 -1.34
C ILE A 240 -5.74 31.86 -1.54
N CYS A 241 -4.99 32.62 -2.34
CA CYS A 241 -5.34 33.94 -2.82
C CYS A 241 -4.70 34.15 -4.21
N ASP A 242 -5.02 35.27 -4.86
CA ASP A 242 -4.46 35.57 -6.18
C ASP A 242 -2.93 35.66 -6.09
N GLY A 243 -2.25 34.86 -6.92
CA GLY A 243 -0.79 34.73 -6.93
C GLY A 243 -0.21 33.74 -5.91
N VAL A 244 -1.01 33.18 -4.99
CA VAL A 244 -0.54 32.19 -4.01
C VAL A 244 -1.29 30.87 -4.16
N SER A 245 -0.61 29.87 -4.71
CA SER A 245 -1.11 28.51 -4.86
C SER A 245 -0.16 27.48 -4.29
N ILE A 246 -0.72 26.41 -3.74
CA ILE A 246 0.04 25.26 -3.24
C ILE A 246 -0.41 23.96 -3.91
N GLU A 247 0.49 22.99 -3.93
CA GLU A 247 0.26 21.66 -4.48
C GLU A 247 -0.25 20.69 -3.42
N LEU A 248 -1.39 20.05 -3.69
CA LEU A 248 -2.00 19.05 -2.82
C LEU A 248 -2.22 17.72 -3.56
N ASN A 249 -1.92 16.63 -2.88
CA ASN A 249 -2.30 15.29 -3.28
C ASN A 249 -3.62 14.89 -2.58
N GLY A 250 -4.60 14.48 -3.37
CA GLY A 250 -5.86 13.92 -2.91
C GLY A 250 -5.81 12.39 -2.82
N TYR A 251 -6.24 11.85 -1.68
CA TYR A 251 -6.34 10.43 -1.39
C TYR A 251 -7.79 10.06 -1.08
N ALA A 252 -8.24 8.94 -1.62
CA ALA A 252 -9.55 8.40 -1.32
C ALA A 252 -9.39 7.34 -0.22
N LEU A 253 -9.63 7.73 1.04
CA LEU A 253 -9.50 6.83 2.19
C LEU A 253 -10.63 5.80 2.23
N LEU A 254 -11.82 6.20 1.77
CA LEU A 254 -13.01 5.36 1.71
C LEU A 254 -13.48 5.27 0.26
N ARG A 255 -13.72 4.04 -0.19
CA ARG A 255 -14.34 3.75 -1.47
C ARG A 255 -15.37 2.63 -1.29
N PRO A 256 -16.55 2.72 -1.95
CA PRO A 256 -17.47 1.60 -2.00
C PRO A 256 -16.77 0.36 -2.60
N ALA A 257 -16.87 -0.77 -1.92
CA ALA A 257 -16.46 -2.05 -2.48
C ALA A 257 -17.58 -2.52 -3.42
N THR A 258 -17.28 -2.59 -4.71
CA THR A 258 -18.22 -3.03 -5.75
C THR A 258 -17.76 -4.38 -6.31
N PRO A 259 -18.67 -5.27 -6.73
CA PRO A 259 -18.30 -6.52 -7.38
C PRO A 259 -17.35 -6.29 -8.55
N GLY A 260 -16.46 -7.27 -8.80
CA GLY A 260 -15.52 -7.23 -9.92
C GLY A 260 -16.21 -7.05 -11.26
N THR A 261 -15.50 -6.47 -12.23
CA THR A 261 -16.00 -6.33 -13.60
C THR A 261 -16.24 -7.70 -14.22
N ILE A 262 -17.38 -7.85 -14.91
CA ILE A 262 -17.68 -9.05 -15.68
C ILE A 262 -16.71 -9.12 -16.86
N THR A 263 -16.05 -10.26 -17.01
CA THR A 263 -15.18 -10.55 -18.16
C THR A 263 -15.88 -11.56 -19.06
N TRP A 264 -16.06 -11.21 -20.32
CA TRP A 264 -16.61 -12.11 -21.31
C TRP A 264 -15.57 -13.15 -21.73
N LEU A 265 -15.98 -14.41 -21.84
CA LEU A 265 -15.12 -15.53 -22.20
C LEU A 265 -15.67 -16.24 -23.45
N GLU A 266 -14.78 -16.83 -24.23
CA GLU A 266 -15.14 -17.75 -25.30
C GLU A 266 -15.66 -19.06 -24.70
N SER A 267 -16.82 -19.53 -25.15
CA SER A 267 -17.53 -20.67 -24.53
C SER A 267 -16.76 -22.00 -24.55
N THR A 268 -15.89 -22.23 -25.54
CA THR A 268 -15.15 -23.48 -25.71
C THR A 268 -13.79 -23.46 -25.02
N THR A 269 -13.08 -22.33 -25.08
CA THR A 269 -11.71 -22.20 -24.56
C THR A 269 -11.63 -21.55 -23.18
N ASN A 270 -12.71 -20.90 -22.73
CA ASN A 270 -12.75 -20.05 -21.54
C ASN A 270 -11.71 -18.91 -21.53
N LEU A 271 -11.21 -18.51 -22.70
CA LEU A 271 -10.28 -17.40 -22.83
C LEU A 271 -11.02 -16.06 -22.89
N PRO A 272 -10.45 -14.96 -22.33
CA PRO A 272 -11.06 -13.64 -22.41
C PRO A 272 -11.24 -13.16 -23.85
N ILE A 273 -12.43 -12.66 -24.19
CA ILE A 273 -12.69 -12.06 -25.50
C ILE A 273 -12.41 -10.56 -25.48
N LYS A 274 -11.85 -10.05 -26.57
CA LYS A 274 -11.70 -8.62 -26.81
C LYS A 274 -13.01 -8.07 -27.36
N VAL A 275 -13.64 -7.14 -26.63
CA VAL A 275 -14.86 -6.47 -27.08
C VAL A 275 -14.50 -5.21 -27.84
N GLU A 276 -14.91 -5.12 -29.11
CA GLU A 276 -14.79 -3.92 -29.94
C GLU A 276 -16.18 -3.37 -30.28
N ARG A 277 -16.32 -2.05 -30.32
CA ARG A 277 -17.60 -1.38 -30.62
C ARG A 277 -17.39 -0.35 -31.73
N SER A 278 -18.14 -0.50 -32.81
CA SER A 278 -18.24 0.47 -33.90
C SER A 278 -19.68 0.96 -34.05
N TYR A 279 -19.85 2.15 -34.62
CA TYR A 279 -21.16 2.70 -34.98
C TYR A 279 -21.33 2.59 -36.50
N VAL A 280 -22.49 2.13 -36.94
CA VAL A 280 -22.79 1.87 -38.35
C VAL A 280 -24.04 2.65 -38.74
N CYS A 281 -24.02 3.30 -39.90
CA CYS A 281 -25.18 3.97 -40.47
C CYS A 281 -26.20 2.92 -40.93
N ALA A 282 -27.46 3.05 -40.49
CA ALA A 282 -28.51 2.09 -40.79
C ALA A 282 -28.84 2.01 -42.29
N ASP A 283 -28.79 3.13 -43.01
CA ASP A 283 -29.19 3.20 -44.43
C ASP A 283 -28.07 2.76 -45.38
N THR A 284 -26.81 3.11 -45.06
CA THR A 284 -25.67 2.88 -45.98
C THR A 284 -24.81 1.69 -45.58
N GLY A 285 -24.92 1.20 -44.34
CA GLY A 285 -24.02 0.19 -43.79
C GLY A 285 -22.59 0.68 -43.57
N ALA A 286 -22.30 1.96 -43.83
CA ALA A 286 -20.97 2.53 -43.66
C ALA A 286 -20.63 2.73 -42.17
N ILE A 287 -19.37 2.51 -41.83
CA ILE A 287 -18.85 2.77 -40.48
C ILE A 287 -18.76 4.29 -40.28
N MET A 288 -19.35 4.78 -39.20
CA MET A 288 -19.33 6.20 -38.86
C MET A 288 -17.95 6.59 -38.34
N GLN A 289 -17.20 7.37 -39.12
CA GLN A 289 -15.91 7.93 -38.71
C GLN A 289 -16.04 9.31 -38.06
N GLU A 290 -17.07 10.09 -38.45
CA GLU A 290 -17.29 11.41 -37.89
C GLU A 290 -17.86 11.34 -36.45
N PRO A 291 -17.48 12.28 -35.57
CA PRO A 291 -18.02 12.33 -34.22
C PRO A 291 -19.53 12.59 -34.26
N ILE A 292 -20.27 11.63 -33.72
CA ILE A 292 -21.74 11.66 -33.66
C ILE A 292 -22.20 12.93 -32.93
N GLN A 293 -22.98 13.76 -33.62
CA GLN A 293 -23.64 14.91 -33.01
C GLN A 293 -24.74 14.43 -32.05
N ARG A 294 -24.90 15.13 -30.94
CA ARG A 294 -25.94 14.82 -29.96
C ARG A 294 -27.11 15.75 -30.13
N ILE A 295 -28.30 15.19 -30.27
CA ILE A 295 -29.53 15.95 -30.38
C ILE A 295 -30.21 15.98 -29.02
N GLN A 296 -30.57 17.17 -28.56
CA GLN A 296 -31.45 17.38 -27.42
C GLN A 296 -32.74 18.04 -27.93
N PRO A 297 -33.86 17.31 -28.03
CA PRO A 297 -35.13 17.91 -28.40
C PRO A 297 -35.56 18.87 -27.28
N TYR A 298 -35.95 20.09 -27.66
CA TYR A 298 -36.50 21.10 -26.76
C TYR A 298 -37.71 21.77 -27.41
N ILE A 299 -38.87 21.59 -26.78
CA ILE A 299 -40.18 21.96 -27.34
C ILE A 299 -40.37 21.24 -28.68
N ASN A 300 -40.36 21.97 -29.80
CA ASN A 300 -40.54 21.47 -31.17
C ASN A 300 -39.32 21.76 -32.04
N ARG A 301 -38.14 21.89 -31.42
CA ARG A 301 -36.88 22.10 -32.13
C ARG A 301 -35.83 21.13 -31.63
N ASP A 302 -35.10 20.57 -32.57
CA ASP A 302 -33.94 19.72 -32.29
C ASP A 302 -32.70 20.61 -32.17
N VAL A 303 -32.14 20.66 -30.98
CA VAL A 303 -30.89 21.39 -30.73
C VAL A 303 -29.75 20.40 -30.86
N MET A 304 -28.90 20.62 -31.86
CA MET A 304 -27.73 19.79 -32.11
C MET A 304 -26.52 20.34 -31.37
N PHE A 305 -25.78 19.45 -30.72
CA PHE A 305 -24.52 19.78 -30.07
C PHE A 305 -23.41 18.85 -30.52
N THR A 306 -22.26 19.45 -30.80
CA THR A 306 -21.00 18.73 -30.92
C THR A 306 -20.50 18.29 -29.55
N ALA A 307 -19.63 17.27 -29.51
CA ALA A 307 -18.97 16.85 -28.28
C ALA A 307 -18.12 17.97 -27.65
N ALA A 308 -17.57 18.87 -28.49
CA ALA A 308 -16.79 20.02 -28.05
C ALA A 308 -17.67 21.05 -27.34
N GLU A 309 -18.82 21.42 -27.93
CA GLU A 309 -19.77 22.36 -27.31
C GLU A 309 -20.29 21.84 -25.97
N LEU A 310 -20.65 20.55 -25.89
CA LEU A 310 -21.08 19.93 -24.62
C LEU A 310 -19.98 19.94 -23.56
N SER A 311 -18.71 19.92 -23.97
CA SER A 311 -17.58 19.99 -23.04
C SER A 311 -17.37 21.41 -22.54
N GLU A 312 -17.45 22.41 -23.42
CA GLU A 312 -17.35 23.83 -23.03
C GLU A 312 -18.55 24.27 -22.16
N LEU A 313 -19.78 23.83 -22.46
CA LEU A 313 -20.95 24.09 -21.61
C LEU A 313 -20.79 23.59 -20.17
N LYS A 314 -20.02 22.50 -19.97
CA LYS A 314 -19.77 21.93 -18.64
C LYS A 314 -18.60 22.60 -17.92
N LYS A 315 -17.80 23.40 -18.62
CA LYS A 315 -16.54 23.96 -18.14
C LYS A 315 -16.77 25.30 -17.47
N ILE A 316 -17.02 25.26 -16.16
CA ILE A 316 -17.24 26.48 -15.37
C ILE A 316 -15.93 27.04 -14.77
N SER A 317 -14.88 26.23 -14.64
CA SER A 317 -13.57 26.72 -14.17
C SER A 317 -12.38 25.86 -14.60
N THR A 318 -11.17 26.40 -14.40
CA THR A 318 -9.88 25.83 -14.83
C THR A 318 -9.34 24.67 -13.97
N GLY A 319 -10.18 23.93 -13.24
CA GLY A 319 -9.71 22.71 -12.57
C GLY A 319 -9.11 22.89 -11.16
N HIS A 320 -9.03 24.12 -10.66
CA HIS A 320 -8.40 24.42 -9.38
C HIS A 320 -9.37 24.33 -8.19
N LEU A 321 -8.81 24.03 -7.02
CA LEU A 321 -9.45 24.28 -5.74
C LEU A 321 -9.15 25.74 -5.35
N ARG A 322 -10.16 26.58 -5.16
CA ARG A 322 -9.99 27.99 -4.81
C ARG A 322 -10.63 28.28 -3.46
N LEU A 323 -9.85 28.85 -2.54
CA LEU A 323 -10.37 29.29 -1.24
C LEU A 323 -11.35 30.45 -1.44
N LEU A 324 -12.51 30.38 -0.79
CA LEU A 324 -13.51 31.45 -0.76
C LEU A 324 -13.52 32.17 0.59
N GLY A 325 -13.22 31.45 1.68
CA GLY A 325 -13.17 32.03 3.02
C GLY A 325 -13.22 30.97 4.11
N PHE A 326 -13.51 31.39 5.34
CA PHE A 326 -13.56 30.51 6.51
C PHE A 326 -14.87 30.66 7.26
N LYS A 327 -15.45 29.53 7.68
CA LYS A 327 -16.66 29.49 8.52
C LYS A 327 -16.38 28.72 9.82
N PRO A 328 -17.08 29.03 10.94
CA PRO A 328 -16.99 28.24 12.17
C PRO A 328 -17.38 26.78 11.94
N LEU A 329 -16.71 25.84 12.60
CA LEU A 329 -17.01 24.40 12.50
C LEU A 329 -18.46 24.08 12.91
N SER A 330 -19.07 24.86 13.80
CA SER A 330 -20.46 24.71 14.23
C SER A 330 -21.48 24.84 13.09
N CYS A 331 -21.12 25.53 12.00
CA CYS A 331 -21.95 25.66 10.80
C CYS A 331 -21.91 24.44 9.88
N LEU A 332 -20.94 23.54 10.06
CA LEU A 332 -20.81 22.33 9.25
C LEU A 332 -21.54 21.17 9.96
N LYS A 333 -22.72 20.81 9.46
CA LYS A 333 -23.50 19.69 9.99
C LYS A 333 -23.18 18.40 9.27
N ASP A 334 -23.31 17.26 9.95
CA ASP A 334 -22.94 15.96 9.38
C ASP A 334 -23.82 15.57 8.18
N TYR A 335 -25.11 15.93 8.20
CA TYR A 335 -26.05 15.69 7.10
C TYR A 335 -25.79 16.53 5.84
N HIS A 336 -24.88 17.52 5.91
CA HIS A 336 -24.44 18.21 4.69
C HIS A 336 -23.56 17.32 3.80
N ASN A 337 -23.01 16.23 4.33
CA ASN A 337 -22.07 15.37 3.60
C ASN A 337 -22.78 14.51 2.54
N MET A 338 -22.61 14.87 1.28
CA MET A 338 -23.26 14.19 0.15
C MET A 338 -22.47 13.01 -0.42
N LYS A 339 -21.14 12.97 -0.22
CA LYS A 339 -20.24 12.01 -0.86
C LYS A 339 -19.07 11.65 0.07
N PRO A 340 -18.38 10.52 -0.16
CA PRO A 340 -17.16 10.19 0.57
C PRO A 340 -16.13 11.34 0.49
N SER A 341 -15.57 11.67 1.65
CA SER A 341 -14.58 12.73 1.76
C SER A 341 -13.26 12.36 1.09
N THR A 342 -12.60 13.35 0.50
CA THR A 342 -11.24 13.22 -0.02
C THR A 342 -10.26 13.77 1.01
N PHE A 343 -9.17 13.05 1.24
CA PHE A 343 -8.11 13.46 2.14
C PHE A 343 -7.02 14.20 1.38
N LEU A 344 -6.64 15.39 1.82
CA LEU A 344 -5.64 16.23 1.15
C LEU A 344 -4.34 16.28 1.94
N TYR A 345 -3.22 16.10 1.27
CA TYR A 345 -1.88 16.20 1.85
C TYR A 345 -0.96 17.03 0.95
N PRO A 346 -0.12 17.92 1.50
CA PRO A 346 0.73 18.78 0.68
C PRO A 346 1.82 18.00 -0.07
N SER A 347 2.33 18.59 -1.15
CA SER A 347 3.39 18.04 -1.98
C SER A 347 4.33 19.14 -2.44
N ASP A 348 5.60 19.08 -2.07
CA ASP A 348 6.61 20.05 -2.54
C ASP A 348 7.28 19.62 -3.86
N LYS A 349 6.76 18.60 -4.55
CA LYS A 349 7.37 18.06 -5.78
C LYS A 349 7.34 19.04 -6.95
N GLU A 350 6.22 19.74 -7.14
CA GLU A 350 6.04 20.69 -8.26
C GLU A 350 6.16 22.14 -7.77
N VAL A 351 5.68 22.44 -6.57
CA VAL A 351 5.73 23.79 -5.97
C VAL A 351 6.38 23.72 -4.58
N ILE A 352 7.63 24.17 -4.50
CA ILE A 352 8.43 24.19 -3.27
C ILE A 352 7.80 25.17 -2.26
N GLY A 353 7.59 24.71 -1.02
CA GLY A 353 7.03 25.52 0.06
C GLY A 353 5.52 25.31 0.28
N SER A 354 4.87 24.48 -0.54
CA SER A 354 3.49 24.03 -0.36
C SER A 354 3.27 23.43 1.03
N THR A 355 4.19 22.60 1.53
CA THR A 355 4.09 21.99 2.86
C THR A 355 4.09 23.04 3.97
N ARG A 356 4.95 24.06 3.87
CA ARG A 356 5.05 25.12 4.89
C ARG A 356 3.78 25.97 4.94
N ALA A 357 3.29 26.40 3.78
CA ALA A 357 2.06 27.18 3.68
C ALA A 357 0.83 26.38 4.14
N PHE A 358 0.73 25.10 3.75
CA PHE A 358 -0.33 24.20 4.21
C PHE A 358 -0.34 24.05 5.73
N ILE A 359 0.84 23.86 6.34
CA ILE A 359 0.97 23.73 7.80
C ILE A 359 0.51 25.00 8.52
N ALA A 360 0.84 26.17 8.01
CA ALA A 360 0.42 27.44 8.60
C ALA A 360 -1.11 27.57 8.57
N LEU A 361 -1.71 27.36 7.39
CA LEU A 361 -3.16 27.41 7.20
C LEU A 361 -3.89 26.40 8.11
N HIS A 362 -3.42 25.16 8.12
CA HIS A 362 -3.99 24.09 8.94
C HIS A 362 -3.97 24.41 10.44
N ARG A 363 -2.83 24.90 10.95
CA ARG A 363 -2.69 25.31 12.36
C ARG A 363 -3.69 26.40 12.74
N SER A 364 -3.78 27.45 11.91
CA SER A 364 -4.70 28.56 12.16
C SER A 364 -6.15 28.10 12.16
N MET A 365 -6.53 27.20 11.25
CA MET A 365 -7.88 26.66 11.19
C MET A 365 -8.28 25.86 12.43
N ILE A 366 -7.36 25.05 12.96
CA ILE A 366 -7.59 24.32 14.21
C ILE A 366 -7.70 25.28 15.38
N GLN A 367 -6.74 26.20 15.51
CA GLN A 367 -6.68 27.15 16.62
C GLN A 367 -7.94 28.01 16.69
N LEU A 368 -8.48 28.41 15.53
CA LEU A 368 -9.67 29.25 15.43
C LEU A 368 -10.97 28.44 15.38
N GLY A 369 -10.92 27.11 15.36
CA GLY A 369 -12.12 26.26 15.24
C GLY A 369 -12.90 26.51 13.94
N ARG A 370 -12.21 26.77 12.83
CA ARG A 370 -12.82 27.11 11.54
C ARG A 370 -12.48 26.09 10.45
N PHE A 371 -13.41 25.91 9.52
CA PHE A 371 -13.17 25.20 8.26
C PHE A 371 -13.06 26.20 7.11
N ALA A 372 -12.35 25.83 6.05
CA ALA A 372 -12.23 26.64 4.85
C ALA A 372 -13.33 26.25 3.88
N VAL A 373 -14.09 27.24 3.40
CA VAL A 373 -15.04 27.08 2.30
C VAL A 373 -14.25 27.30 1.02
N ALA A 374 -14.28 26.34 0.11
CA ALA A 374 -13.58 26.42 -1.15
C ALA A 374 -14.49 26.05 -2.32
N PHE A 375 -14.22 26.66 -3.46
CA PHE A 375 -14.80 26.29 -4.74
C PHE A 375 -13.91 25.23 -5.40
N TYR A 376 -14.50 24.13 -5.80
CA TYR A 376 -13.82 23.06 -6.53
C TYR A 376 -14.47 22.90 -7.90
N GLY A 377 -13.78 23.30 -8.96
CA GLY A 377 -14.23 23.11 -10.34
C GLY A 377 -13.21 22.37 -11.18
N GLY A 378 -13.65 21.80 -12.30
CA GLY A 378 -12.83 20.99 -13.21
C GLY A 378 -13.68 20.26 -14.24
N THR A 379 -13.35 19.00 -14.55
CA THR A 379 -14.11 18.16 -15.50
C THR A 379 -15.49 17.73 -14.98
N THR A 380 -15.74 17.88 -13.69
CA THR A 380 -17.04 17.66 -13.05
C THR A 380 -17.73 18.99 -12.80
N PRO A 381 -19.07 19.03 -12.73
CA PRO A 381 -19.78 20.25 -12.36
C PRO A 381 -19.20 20.82 -11.06
N PRO A 382 -19.00 22.14 -11.00
CA PRO A 382 -18.34 22.79 -9.89
C PRO A 382 -19.14 22.60 -8.60
N ARG A 383 -18.44 22.56 -7.47
CA ARG A 383 -19.06 22.36 -6.16
C ARG A 383 -18.39 23.22 -5.11
N LEU A 384 -19.18 23.60 -4.12
CA LEU A 384 -18.67 24.10 -2.86
C LEU A 384 -18.21 22.93 -1.99
N VAL A 385 -17.05 23.09 -1.38
CA VAL A 385 -16.44 22.09 -0.51
C VAL A 385 -16.00 22.73 0.79
N ALA A 386 -16.08 21.96 1.87
CA ALA A 386 -15.59 22.33 3.19
C ALA A 386 -14.26 21.60 3.44
N LEU A 387 -13.17 22.33 3.53
CA LEU A 387 -11.88 21.81 3.93
C LEU A 387 -11.80 21.87 5.47
N VAL A 388 -11.78 20.72 6.11
CA VAL A 388 -11.75 20.56 7.56
C VAL A 388 -10.34 20.17 8.00
N ALA A 389 -9.73 20.96 8.88
CA ALA A 389 -8.42 20.61 9.42
C ALA A 389 -8.54 19.48 10.46
N GLN A 390 -7.83 18.37 10.23
CA GLN A 390 -7.81 17.19 11.08
C GLN A 390 -6.49 17.09 11.86
N ASN A 391 -6.58 16.82 13.16
CA ASN A 391 -5.45 16.43 13.99
C ASN A 391 -5.15 14.94 13.80
N LEU A 392 -3.87 14.58 13.80
CA LEU A 392 -3.48 13.18 13.86
C LEU A 392 -3.74 12.68 15.27
N LEU A 393 -4.73 11.80 15.41
CA LEU A 393 -4.90 11.01 16.62
C LEU A 393 -3.81 9.93 16.58
N LYS A 394 -2.72 10.15 17.34
CA LYS A 394 -1.87 9.02 17.75
C LYS A 394 -2.75 8.16 18.66
N TYR A 395 -2.80 6.85 18.44
CA TYR A 395 -3.24 5.95 19.51
C TYR A 395 -2.27 6.18 20.68
N ILE A 396 -2.75 6.88 21.70
CA ILE A 396 -1.99 7.22 22.90
C ILE A 396 -2.01 5.97 23.78
N SER A 397 -0.89 5.24 23.81
CA SER A 397 -0.38 4.80 25.10
C SER A 397 0.02 6.07 25.86
N LEU A 398 -0.59 6.28 27.04
CA LEU A 398 -0.41 7.49 27.83
C LEU A 398 1.08 7.75 28.11
N ASN A 399 1.46 9.02 27.99
CA ASN A 399 2.77 9.63 28.27
C ASN A 399 3.83 9.52 27.17
N ALA A 400 3.85 10.50 26.26
CA ALA A 400 5.04 11.33 26.03
C ALA A 400 4.75 12.45 25.03
N ASN A 401 5.27 13.62 25.36
CA ASN A 401 5.14 14.87 24.64
C ASN A 401 5.90 14.88 23.30
N ARG A 402 5.31 15.63 22.35
CA ARG A 402 5.89 16.27 21.15
C ARG A 402 5.93 15.52 19.81
N MET A 403 5.68 16.39 18.82
CA MET A 403 5.71 16.31 17.36
C MET A 403 4.63 15.52 16.62
N LYS A 404 4.03 16.27 15.68
CA LYS A 404 2.67 16.17 15.13
C LYS A 404 2.78 16.20 13.61
N SER A 405 2.32 15.14 12.96
CA SER A 405 1.95 15.17 11.54
C SER A 405 0.47 15.57 11.42
N ARG A 406 0.09 16.28 10.34
CA ARG A 406 -1.13 17.14 10.28
C ARG A 406 -1.83 17.04 8.94
N VAL A 407 -3.17 17.02 8.92
CA VAL A 407 -3.90 16.74 7.68
C VAL A 407 -5.25 17.44 7.53
N MET A 408 -5.81 17.49 6.32
CA MET A 408 -7.07 18.17 6.00
C MET A 408 -8.01 17.24 5.23
N VAL A 409 -9.29 17.23 5.61
CA VAL A 409 -10.35 16.40 5.01
C VAL A 409 -11.35 17.31 4.30
N VAL A 410 -11.68 16.99 3.05
CA VAL A 410 -12.73 17.67 2.31
C VAL A 410 -14.07 17.01 2.61
N ARG A 411 -14.96 17.71 3.32
CA ARG A 411 -16.38 17.37 3.40
C ARG A 411 -17.14 18.13 2.32
N TRP A 412 -18.03 17.44 1.63
CA TRP A 412 -18.83 18.05 0.58
C TRP A 412 -20.06 18.68 1.23
N SER A 413 -20.44 19.90 0.86
CA SER A 413 -21.73 20.48 1.26
C SER A 413 -22.28 21.31 0.10
N HIS A 414 -23.49 21.01 -0.36
CA HIS A 414 -24.22 21.92 -1.22
C HIS A 414 -25.38 22.49 -0.40
N GLN A 415 -25.38 23.80 -0.20
CA GLN A 415 -26.63 24.55 -0.02
C GLN A 415 -26.74 25.42 -1.26
N GLY A 416 -27.77 25.13 -2.07
CA GLY A 416 -28.47 26.16 -2.84
C GLY A 416 -29.57 26.69 -1.95
#